data_AF-A0A9D5U6M4-F1
#
_entry.id   AF-A0A9D5U6M4-F1
#
_cell.length_a   1.000
_cell.length_b   1.000
_cell.length_c   1.000
_cell.angle_alpha   90.00
_cell.angle_beta   90.00
_cell.angle_gamma   90.00
#
_symmetry.space_group_name_H-M   'P 1'
#
loop_
_entity.id
_entity.type
_entity.pdbx_description
1 polymer ?
#
loop_
_entity_poly.entity_id
_entity_poly.type
_entity_poly.pdbx_seq_one_letter_code
_entity_poly.pdbx_strand_id
1 'polypeptide(L)'
;MSWFNDWFREELEARGLRPADAARQLACYPTDIARWCASATPSFEMLDRIFTHFGGDLKRALPDYDPVSRARTALLLRSPQFKALASRGVSICLAQMGGRILNMQVQPTETGEERVVLLAEMEASPLWPRTRGRLEVYTVEDDSLDPYLPHNCRLYVRAPRSLSAVPEGAVCIWRHEGALLVRQLRWVLEGRRKKLAVARSLAPWRGADLYLPTGQVDIVGVALGYCKLDGAFSTPFAGGGGGEAWGHSSVEGGGSTCA
;
A
#
# COMPACT_ATOMS: atom_id res chain seq x y z
N MET A 1 13.01 -6.53 19.77
CA MET A 1 11.94 -7.44 19.32
C MET A 1 10.63 -6.65 19.31
N SER A 2 9.73 -6.89 18.35
CA SER A 2 8.47 -6.13 18.24
C SER A 2 7.42 -6.65 19.23
N TRP A 3 6.66 -5.73 19.83
CA TRP A 3 5.59 -6.05 20.81
C TRP A 3 4.61 -7.11 20.28
N PHE A 4 4.34 -7.06 18.97
CA PHE A 4 3.37 -7.95 18.33
C PHE A 4 3.86 -9.40 18.32
N ASN A 5 5.14 -9.63 18.06
CA ASN A 5 5.73 -10.97 18.06
C ASN A 5 5.63 -11.61 19.44
N ASP A 6 5.92 -10.82 20.48
CA ASP A 6 5.86 -11.28 21.87
C ASP A 6 4.40 -11.60 22.23
N TRP A 7 3.46 -10.70 21.94
CA TRP A 7 2.03 -10.93 22.16
C TRP A 7 1.50 -12.17 21.41
N PHE A 8 1.83 -12.33 20.13
CA PHE A 8 1.29 -13.45 19.35
C PHE A 8 1.84 -14.79 19.86
N ARG A 9 3.11 -14.84 20.27
CA ARG A 9 3.70 -16.03 20.90
C ARG A 9 3.04 -16.34 22.24
N GLU A 10 2.83 -15.33 23.09
CA GLU A 10 2.10 -15.48 24.35
C GLU A 10 0.68 -16.01 24.12
N GLU A 11 -0.01 -15.54 23.08
CA GLU A 11 -1.36 -15.99 22.76
C GLU A 11 -1.40 -17.46 22.27
N LEU A 12 -0.38 -17.89 21.50
CA LEU A 12 -0.23 -19.30 21.13
C LEU A 12 0.10 -20.18 22.34
N GLU A 13 1.00 -19.72 23.22
CA GLU A 13 1.41 -20.42 24.44
C GLU A 13 0.25 -20.55 25.43
N ALA A 14 -0.50 -19.47 25.68
CA ALA A 14 -1.68 -19.46 26.55
C ALA A 14 -2.77 -20.45 26.10
N ARG A 15 -2.77 -20.81 24.81
CA ARG A 15 -3.69 -21.78 24.22
C ARG A 15 -3.08 -23.18 24.08
N GLY A 16 -1.82 -23.37 24.48
CA GLY A 16 -1.08 -24.62 24.31
C GLY A 16 -0.87 -25.02 22.85
N LEU A 17 -0.89 -24.05 21.92
CA LEU A 17 -0.81 -24.31 20.48
C LEU A 17 0.64 -24.30 20.01
N ARG A 18 1.09 -25.44 19.49
CA ARG A 18 2.33 -25.48 18.69
C ARG A 18 2.10 -24.79 17.35
N PRO A 19 3.15 -24.25 16.69
CA PRO A 19 2.99 -23.54 15.41
C PRO A 19 2.20 -24.30 14.33
N ALA A 20 2.40 -25.62 14.20
CA ALA A 20 1.65 -26.44 13.25
C ALA A 20 0.15 -26.55 13.60
N ASP A 21 -0.17 -26.62 14.90
CA ASP A 21 -1.53 -26.69 15.39
C ASP A 21 -2.23 -25.33 15.23
N ALA A 22 -1.51 -24.23 15.47
CA ALA A 22 -1.95 -22.87 15.21
C ALA A 22 -2.25 -22.63 13.72
N ALA A 23 -1.36 -23.08 12.82
CA ALA A 23 -1.54 -22.96 11.38
C ALA A 23 -2.84 -23.63 10.90
N ARG A 24 -3.09 -24.84 11.39
CA ARG A 24 -4.32 -25.58 11.11
C ARG A 24 -5.56 -24.87 11.64
N GLN A 25 -5.53 -24.36 12.87
CA GLN A 25 -6.67 -23.64 13.45
C GLN A 25 -6.94 -22.30 12.76
N LEU A 26 -5.90 -21.61 12.29
CA LEU A 26 -5.98 -20.34 11.57
C LEU A 26 -6.18 -20.51 10.04
N ALA A 27 -6.33 -21.77 9.59
CA ALA A 27 -6.48 -22.15 8.20
C ALA A 27 -5.41 -21.53 7.27
N CYS A 28 -4.15 -21.55 7.69
CA CYS A 28 -3.01 -21.02 6.96
C CYS A 28 -1.86 -22.05 6.89
N TYR A 29 -0.78 -21.73 6.16
CA TYR A 29 0.38 -22.61 6.10
C TYR A 29 1.26 -22.47 7.35
N PRO A 30 2.00 -23.51 7.76
CA PRO A 30 2.95 -23.40 8.88
C PRO A 30 4.01 -22.31 8.68
N THR A 31 4.40 -22.06 7.42
CA THR A 31 5.31 -20.97 7.05
C THR A 31 4.71 -19.59 7.31
N ASP A 32 3.38 -19.44 7.23
CA ASP A 32 2.71 -18.20 7.60
C ASP A 32 2.86 -17.92 9.09
N ILE A 33 2.68 -18.92 9.95
CA ILE A 33 2.89 -18.76 11.40
C ILE A 33 4.32 -18.32 11.72
N ALA A 34 5.32 -18.94 11.08
CA ALA A 34 6.71 -18.56 11.26
C ALA A 34 6.97 -17.12 10.81
N ARG A 35 6.44 -16.73 9.64
CA ARG A 35 6.50 -15.36 9.11
C ARG A 35 5.82 -14.37 10.05
N TRP A 36 4.66 -14.74 10.60
CA TRP A 36 3.87 -13.90 11.51
C TRP A 36 4.58 -13.68 12.85
N CYS A 37 5.18 -14.72 13.42
CA CYS A 37 6.02 -14.67 14.62
C CYS A 37 7.37 -13.93 14.43
N ALA A 38 7.69 -13.55 13.19
CA ALA A 38 8.86 -12.76 12.84
C ALA A 38 8.49 -11.33 12.39
N SER A 39 7.19 -11.01 12.25
CA SER A 39 6.75 -9.74 11.71
C SER A 39 6.86 -8.61 12.75
N ALA A 40 7.39 -7.46 12.35
CA ALA A 40 7.41 -6.28 13.22
C ALA A 40 6.00 -5.78 13.53
N THR A 41 5.06 -5.96 12.59
CA THR A 41 3.69 -5.48 12.66
C THR A 41 2.69 -6.56 12.23
N PRO A 42 1.51 -6.65 12.86
CA PRO A 42 0.46 -7.54 12.37
C PRO A 42 -0.05 -7.10 11.00
N SER A 43 -0.16 -8.04 10.06
CA SER A 43 -0.98 -7.84 8.86
C SER A 43 -2.46 -8.03 9.20
N PHE A 44 -3.37 -7.46 8.41
CA PHE A 44 -4.80 -7.63 8.67
C PHE A 44 -5.35 -9.00 8.31
N GLU A 45 -4.72 -9.71 7.37
CA GLU A 45 -5.04 -11.12 7.16
C GLU A 45 -4.75 -11.93 8.43
N MET A 46 -3.60 -11.66 9.06
CA MET A 46 -3.22 -12.27 10.33
C MET A 46 -4.20 -11.89 11.44
N LEU A 47 -4.52 -10.60 11.59
CA LEU A 47 -5.51 -10.14 12.57
C LEU A 47 -6.87 -10.78 12.30
N ASP A 48 -7.37 -10.79 11.07
CA ASP A 48 -8.68 -11.38 10.73
C ASP A 48 -8.75 -12.84 11.11
N ARG A 49 -7.70 -13.62 10.80
CA ARG A 49 -7.63 -15.03 11.15
C ARG A 49 -7.57 -15.21 12.67
N ILE A 50 -6.74 -14.44 13.37
CA ILE A 50 -6.67 -14.49 14.83
C ILE A 50 -8.02 -14.08 15.45
N PHE A 51 -8.66 -13.02 15.00
CA PHE A 51 -9.96 -12.60 15.54
C PHE A 51 -11.07 -13.60 15.22
N THR A 52 -11.10 -14.11 13.99
CA THR A 52 -12.12 -15.05 13.54
C THR A 52 -12.01 -16.39 14.26
N HIS A 53 -10.80 -16.91 14.46
CA HIS A 53 -10.60 -18.25 15.01
C HIS A 53 -10.29 -18.26 16.51
N PHE A 54 -9.61 -17.23 17.02
CA PHE A 54 -9.21 -17.15 18.42
C PHE A 54 -10.10 -16.22 19.26
N GLY A 55 -10.97 -15.42 18.62
CA GLY A 55 -11.83 -14.48 19.35
C GLY A 55 -11.03 -13.43 20.12
N GLY A 56 -9.82 -13.11 19.64
CA GLY A 56 -8.85 -12.26 20.35
C GLY A 56 -9.40 -10.89 20.75
N ASP A 57 -8.76 -10.24 21.72
CA ASP A 57 -9.05 -8.85 22.07
C ASP A 57 -8.21 -7.89 21.21
N LEU A 58 -8.88 -7.11 20.34
CA LEU A 58 -8.26 -6.08 19.50
C LEU A 58 -7.46 -5.07 20.32
N LYS A 59 -7.83 -4.84 21.58
CA LYS A 59 -7.11 -3.96 22.48
C LYS A 59 -5.74 -4.51 22.87
N ARG A 60 -5.57 -5.82 22.96
CA ARG A 60 -4.28 -6.46 23.24
C ARG A 60 -3.44 -6.59 21.97
N ALA A 61 -4.07 -6.89 20.82
CA ALA A 61 -3.35 -7.04 19.55
C ALA A 61 -2.84 -5.70 18.98
N LEU A 62 -3.59 -4.62 19.19
CA LEU A 62 -3.32 -3.27 18.68
C LEU A 62 -3.30 -2.23 19.82
N PRO A 63 -2.36 -2.34 20.78
CA PRO A 63 -2.34 -1.51 21.98
C PRO A 63 -2.15 -0.02 21.63
N ASP A 64 -1.36 0.28 20.60
CA ASP A 64 -1.00 1.64 20.18
C ASP A 64 -2.04 2.30 19.27
N TYR A 65 -3.04 1.56 18.79
CA TYR A 65 -4.11 2.14 18.00
C TYR A 65 -5.02 2.95 18.91
N ASP A 66 -5.31 4.20 18.57
CA ASP A 66 -6.33 4.97 19.27
C ASP A 66 -7.71 4.26 19.19
N PRO A 67 -8.64 4.52 20.13
CA PRO A 67 -9.92 3.83 20.18
C PRO A 67 -10.75 3.93 18.89
N VAL A 68 -10.65 5.05 18.15
CA VAL A 68 -11.38 5.25 16.89
C VAL A 68 -10.77 4.39 15.79
N SER A 69 -9.44 4.42 15.62
CA SER A 69 -8.74 3.56 14.67
C SER A 69 -8.95 2.08 14.96
N ARG A 70 -8.98 1.69 16.24
CA ARG A 70 -9.25 0.32 16.67
C ARG A 70 -10.69 -0.13 16.38
N ALA A 71 -11.67 0.73 16.64
CA ALA A 71 -13.07 0.45 16.32
C ALA A 71 -13.29 0.35 14.80
N ARG A 72 -12.64 1.20 14.01
CA ARG A 72 -12.66 1.14 12.54
C ARG A 72 -12.04 -0.16 12.05
N THR A 73 -10.90 -0.56 12.57
CA THR A 73 -10.28 -1.86 12.31
C THR A 73 -11.21 -3.03 12.65
N ALA A 74 -11.88 -3.00 13.81
CA ALA A 74 -12.83 -4.04 14.21
C ALA A 74 -14.01 -4.16 13.22
N LEU A 75 -14.56 -3.02 12.80
CA LEU A 75 -15.65 -2.96 11.82
C LEU A 75 -15.20 -3.47 10.45
N LEU A 76 -13.98 -3.11 10.03
CA LEU A 76 -13.38 -3.60 8.80
C LEU A 76 -13.20 -5.11 8.85
N LEU A 77 -12.57 -5.67 9.88
CA LEU A 77 -12.36 -7.13 10.02
C LEU A 77 -13.67 -7.94 10.00
N ARG A 78 -14.78 -7.34 10.42
CA ARG A 78 -16.11 -7.98 10.40
C ARG A 78 -16.84 -7.84 9.05
N SER A 79 -16.36 -6.99 8.14
CA SER A 79 -17.00 -6.78 6.83
C SER A 79 -16.68 -7.95 5.89
N PRO A 80 -17.69 -8.63 5.31
CA PRO A 80 -17.46 -9.71 4.32
C PRO A 80 -16.63 -9.24 3.11
N GLN A 81 -16.83 -8.00 2.68
CA GLN A 81 -16.05 -7.37 1.60
C GLN A 81 -14.59 -7.21 2.01
N PHE A 82 -14.34 -6.90 3.28
CA PHE A 82 -13.00 -6.79 3.83
C PHE A 82 -12.32 -8.13 4.05
N LYS A 83 -13.04 -9.19 4.43
CA LYS A 83 -12.45 -10.54 4.48
C LYS A 83 -11.98 -11.01 3.11
N ALA A 84 -12.75 -10.71 2.06
CA ALA A 84 -12.33 -10.93 0.68
C ALA A 84 -11.13 -10.04 0.27
N LEU A 85 -11.04 -8.81 0.78
CA LEU A 85 -9.89 -7.90 0.58
C LEU A 85 -8.62 -8.43 1.28
N ALA A 86 -8.75 -8.84 2.55
CA ALA A 86 -7.66 -9.33 3.39
C ALA A 86 -7.08 -10.65 2.86
N SER A 87 -7.93 -11.60 2.45
CA SER A 87 -7.49 -12.84 1.79
C SER A 87 -6.77 -12.61 0.45
N ARG A 88 -6.88 -11.40 -0.12
CA ARG A 88 -6.25 -10.98 -1.37
C ARG A 88 -5.10 -9.98 -1.15
N GLY A 89 -4.72 -9.74 0.10
CA GLY A 89 -3.64 -8.81 0.47
C GLY A 89 -3.94 -7.34 0.15
N VAL A 90 -5.21 -6.97 -0.04
CA VAL A 90 -5.63 -5.57 -0.23
C VAL A 90 -5.85 -4.98 1.16
N SER A 91 -4.79 -4.32 1.64
CA SER A 91 -4.62 -3.91 3.04
C SER A 91 -5.46 -2.67 3.45
N ILE A 92 -5.59 -2.48 4.78
CA ILE A 92 -6.14 -1.29 5.48
C ILE A 92 -5.43 0.02 5.16
N CYS A 93 -4.35 -0.02 4.40
CA CYS A 93 -3.60 1.16 4.01
C CYS A 93 -4.47 2.27 3.39
N LEU A 94 -5.57 1.93 2.68
CA LEU A 94 -6.51 2.97 2.24
C LEU A 94 -7.16 3.70 3.42
N ALA A 95 -7.62 2.98 4.45
CA ALA A 95 -8.18 3.55 5.68
C ALA A 95 -7.16 4.35 6.49
N GLN A 96 -5.90 3.91 6.53
CA GLN A 96 -4.80 4.65 7.17
C GLN A 96 -4.42 5.93 6.41
N MET A 97 -4.59 5.95 5.08
CA MET A 97 -4.48 7.17 4.27
C MET A 97 -5.70 8.11 4.39
N GLY A 98 -6.57 7.90 5.40
CA GLY A 98 -7.82 8.64 5.54
C GLY A 98 -8.87 8.28 4.49
N GLY A 99 -8.73 7.13 3.84
CA GLY A 99 -9.56 6.67 2.74
C GLY A 99 -10.63 5.67 3.13
N ARG A 100 -11.86 5.90 2.69
CA ARG A 100 -12.98 4.98 2.86
C ARG A 100 -13.22 4.19 1.58
N ILE A 101 -13.21 2.86 1.67
CA ILE A 101 -13.67 2.00 0.57
C ILE A 101 -15.19 2.07 0.52
N LEU A 102 -15.74 2.43 -0.65
CA LEU A 102 -17.18 2.50 -0.91
C LEU A 102 -17.67 1.25 -1.64
N ASN A 103 -16.85 0.70 -2.54
CA ASN A 103 -17.13 -0.53 -3.27
C ASN A 103 -15.81 -1.19 -3.71
N MET A 104 -15.83 -2.49 -3.95
CA MET A 104 -14.73 -3.23 -4.56
C MET A 104 -15.24 -4.10 -5.69
N GLN A 105 -14.48 -4.16 -6.76
CA GLN A 105 -14.65 -5.14 -7.83
C GLN A 105 -13.31 -5.81 -8.11
N VAL A 106 -13.33 -7.13 -8.24
CA VAL A 106 -12.23 -7.87 -8.81
C VAL A 106 -12.56 -8.05 -10.29
N GLN A 107 -11.65 -7.62 -11.15
CA GLN A 107 -11.79 -7.73 -12.60
C GLN A 107 -10.72 -8.69 -13.11
N PRO A 108 -11.08 -9.71 -13.89
CA PRO A 108 -10.07 -10.50 -14.61
C PRO A 108 -9.34 -9.59 -15.60
N THR A 109 -8.03 -9.74 -15.72
CA THR A 109 -7.23 -9.13 -16.78
C THR A 109 -7.11 -10.08 -17.97
N GLU A 110 -6.63 -9.55 -19.10
CA GLU A 110 -6.33 -10.33 -20.30
C GLU A 110 -5.25 -11.40 -20.07
N THR A 111 -4.38 -11.19 -19.07
CA THR A 111 -3.33 -12.13 -18.65
C THR A 111 -3.82 -13.22 -17.71
N GLY A 112 -5.11 -13.21 -17.32
CA GLY A 112 -5.67 -14.12 -16.31
C GLY A 112 -5.36 -13.71 -14.87
N GLU A 113 -4.63 -12.61 -14.67
CA GLU A 113 -4.40 -12.03 -13.35
C GLU A 113 -5.69 -11.36 -12.84
N GLU A 114 -5.84 -11.31 -11.53
CA GLU A 114 -6.96 -10.61 -10.92
C GLU A 114 -6.55 -9.16 -10.62
N ARG A 115 -7.20 -8.19 -11.27
CA ARG A 115 -7.05 -6.76 -10.95
C ARG A 115 -8.08 -6.34 -9.92
N VAL A 116 -7.61 -5.77 -8.81
CA VAL A 116 -8.49 -5.19 -7.80
C VAL A 116 -8.78 -3.73 -8.13
N VAL A 117 -10.06 -3.42 -8.22
CA VAL A 117 -10.58 -2.07 -8.45
C VAL A 117 -11.40 -1.64 -7.25
N LEU A 118 -11.02 -0.52 -6.65
CA LEU A 118 -11.70 0.08 -5.52
C LEU A 118 -12.48 1.31 -5.98
N LEU A 119 -13.72 1.46 -5.55
CA LEU A 119 -14.32 2.77 -5.43
C LEU A 119 -14.00 3.29 -4.04
N ALA A 120 -13.26 4.39 -3.96
CA ALA A 120 -12.77 4.92 -2.71
C ALA A 120 -13.08 6.41 -2.57
N GLU A 121 -13.15 6.87 -1.33
CA GLU A 121 -13.20 8.26 -0.95
C GLU A 121 -12.05 8.57 0.00
N MET A 122 -11.08 9.33 -0.46
CA MET A 122 -9.94 9.84 0.30
C MET A 122 -10.30 11.16 0.96
N GLU A 123 -10.10 11.27 2.27
CA GLU A 123 -10.10 12.54 2.98
C GLU A 123 -8.99 13.46 2.42
N ALA A 124 -9.21 14.77 2.57
CA ALA A 124 -8.20 15.75 2.19
C ALA A 124 -6.99 15.61 3.12
N SER A 125 -5.80 15.72 2.55
CA SER A 125 -4.52 15.76 3.23
C SER A 125 -3.75 16.98 2.72
N PRO A 126 -2.79 17.54 3.48
CA PRO A 126 -1.85 18.53 2.93
C PRO A 126 -1.19 18.07 1.61
N LEU A 127 -1.12 16.76 1.38
CA LEU A 127 -0.48 16.14 0.22
C LEU A 127 -1.44 15.82 -0.94
N TRP A 128 -2.77 15.84 -0.73
CA TRP A 128 -3.75 15.63 -1.81
C TRP A 128 -5.13 16.19 -1.47
N PRO A 129 -5.87 16.71 -2.47
CA PRO A 129 -7.25 17.13 -2.27
C PRO A 129 -8.15 15.92 -1.96
N ARG A 130 -9.25 16.19 -1.25
CA ARG A 130 -10.32 15.20 -1.04
C ARG A 130 -10.69 14.59 -2.39
N THR A 131 -10.57 13.28 -2.49
CA THR A 131 -10.73 12.59 -3.77
C THR A 131 -11.71 11.46 -3.61
N ARG A 132 -12.82 11.50 -4.35
CA ARG A 132 -13.68 10.33 -4.53
C ARG A 132 -13.49 9.80 -5.95
N GLY A 133 -13.17 8.53 -6.08
CA GLY A 133 -12.90 7.96 -7.39
C GLY A 133 -12.57 6.48 -7.39
N ARG A 134 -12.38 5.98 -8.60
CA ARG A 134 -11.90 4.63 -8.86
C ARG A 134 -10.39 4.59 -8.65
N LEU A 135 -9.92 3.64 -7.86
CA LEU A 135 -8.51 3.31 -7.65
C LEU A 135 -8.27 1.89 -8.15
N GLU A 136 -7.13 1.67 -8.79
CA GLU A 136 -6.64 0.34 -9.16
C GLU A 136 -5.46 0.00 -8.26
N VAL A 137 -5.39 -1.25 -7.81
CA VAL A 137 -4.33 -1.72 -6.90
C VAL A 137 -3.36 -2.59 -7.67
N TYR A 138 -2.07 -2.24 -7.62
CA TYR A 138 -0.98 -2.97 -8.28
C TYR A 138 -0.02 -3.53 -7.24
N THR A 139 0.53 -4.72 -7.49
CA THR A 139 1.67 -5.23 -6.71
C THR A 139 2.96 -4.80 -7.37
N VAL A 140 3.91 -4.31 -6.59
CA VAL A 140 5.28 -4.09 -7.03
C VAL A 140 6.07 -5.33 -6.69
N GLU A 141 6.41 -6.11 -7.71
CA GLU A 141 7.27 -7.31 -7.59
C GLU A 141 8.74 -6.98 -7.83
N ASP A 142 9.04 -5.76 -8.26
CA ASP A 142 10.40 -5.32 -8.56
C ASP A 142 11.13 -4.91 -7.26
N ASP A 143 12.17 -5.66 -6.89
CA ASP A 143 13.04 -5.35 -5.75
C ASP A 143 14.01 -4.20 -6.03
N SER A 144 14.17 -3.82 -7.31
CA SER A 144 15.14 -2.83 -7.74
C SER A 144 14.79 -1.40 -7.34
N LEU A 145 13.55 -1.19 -6.88
CA LEU A 145 13.03 0.12 -6.46
C LEU A 145 13.30 0.42 -4.97
N ASP A 146 13.86 -0.53 -4.22
CA ASP A 146 14.29 -0.34 -2.83
C ASP A 146 15.44 0.70 -2.75
N PRO A 147 15.43 1.68 -1.83
CA PRO A 147 14.52 1.84 -0.68
C PRO A 147 13.27 2.70 -0.94
N TYR A 148 13.05 3.15 -2.17
CA TYR A 148 11.96 4.08 -2.48
C TYR A 148 10.59 3.40 -2.52
N LEU A 149 10.56 2.20 -3.09
CA LEU A 149 9.39 1.33 -3.12
C LEU A 149 9.83 -0.06 -2.68
N PRO A 150 9.40 -0.53 -1.50
CA PRO A 150 9.73 -1.85 -1.02
C PRO A 150 9.23 -2.92 -1.98
N HIS A 151 10.03 -3.97 -2.14
CA HIS A 151 9.59 -5.20 -2.80
C HIS A 151 8.30 -5.71 -2.17
N ASN A 152 7.40 -6.27 -3.00
CA ASN A 152 6.12 -6.82 -2.56
C ASN A 152 5.24 -5.79 -1.82
N CYS A 153 5.20 -4.55 -2.31
CA CYS A 153 4.24 -3.55 -1.83
C CYS A 153 3.05 -3.40 -2.78
N ARG A 154 1.94 -2.85 -2.28
CA ARG A 154 0.73 -2.53 -3.04
C ARG A 154 0.65 -1.04 -3.31
N LEU A 155 0.55 -0.65 -4.57
CA LEU A 155 0.36 0.73 -5.03
C LEU A 155 -1.13 1.01 -5.23
N TYR A 156 -1.61 2.14 -4.72
CA TYR A 156 -2.97 2.64 -4.96
C TYR A 156 -2.93 3.69 -6.05
N VAL A 157 -3.54 3.39 -7.19
CA VAL A 157 -3.30 4.12 -8.42
C VAL A 157 -4.60 4.69 -8.96
N ARG A 158 -4.58 5.97 -9.33
CA ARG A 158 -5.72 6.66 -9.94
C ARG A 158 -5.40 6.97 -11.40
N ALA A 159 -6.26 6.55 -12.32
CA ALA A 159 -6.14 6.94 -13.72
C ALA A 159 -6.20 8.48 -13.85
N PRO A 160 -5.23 9.13 -14.54
CA PRO A 160 -5.29 10.55 -14.78
C PRO A 160 -6.44 10.89 -15.74
N ARG A 161 -7.03 12.08 -15.58
CA ARG A 161 -8.04 12.58 -16.55
C ARG A 161 -7.40 12.99 -17.88
N SER A 162 -6.19 13.52 -17.81
CA SER A 162 -5.35 13.89 -18.94
C SER A 162 -3.90 13.87 -18.50
N LEU A 163 -2.97 13.74 -19.45
CA LEU A 163 -1.54 13.80 -19.18
C LEU A 163 -1.12 15.16 -18.58
N SER A 164 -1.75 16.25 -19.02
CA SER A 164 -1.53 17.60 -18.48
C SER A 164 -1.99 17.79 -17.04
N ALA A 165 -2.85 16.90 -16.52
CA ALA A 165 -3.33 16.93 -15.14
C ALA A 165 -2.42 16.14 -14.19
N VAL A 166 -1.37 15.48 -14.70
CA VAL A 166 -0.40 14.76 -13.87
C VAL A 166 0.64 15.74 -13.34
N PRO A 167 0.79 15.88 -12.01
CA PRO A 167 1.77 16.80 -11.44
C PRO A 167 3.21 16.43 -11.79
N GLU A 168 4.06 17.44 -11.98
CA GLU A 168 5.52 17.27 -12.01
C GLU A 168 5.99 16.57 -10.73
N GLY A 169 6.84 15.55 -10.88
CA GLY A 169 7.36 14.77 -9.76
C GLY A 169 6.42 13.66 -9.25
N ALA A 170 5.24 13.48 -9.85
CA ALA A 170 4.33 12.40 -9.46
C ALA A 170 4.89 11.02 -9.82
N VAL A 171 4.75 10.05 -8.92
CA VAL A 171 5.03 8.64 -9.20
C VAL A 171 3.88 8.06 -9.99
N CYS A 172 4.19 7.49 -11.15
CA CYS A 172 3.20 6.99 -12.10
C CYS A 172 3.50 5.55 -12.50
N ILE A 173 2.46 4.82 -12.89
CA ILE A 173 2.59 3.58 -13.66
C ILE A 173 2.57 3.95 -15.14
N TRP A 174 3.64 3.61 -15.82
CA TRP A 174 3.83 3.80 -17.24
C TRP A 174 3.64 2.48 -17.95
N ARG A 175 3.09 2.52 -19.16
CA ARG A 175 3.18 1.41 -20.10
C ARG A 175 4.20 1.77 -21.17
N HIS A 176 5.21 0.93 -21.34
CA HIS A 176 6.23 1.10 -22.37
C HIS A 176 6.57 -0.26 -22.95
N GLU A 177 6.43 -0.41 -24.27
CA GLU A 177 6.70 -1.66 -25.00
C GLU A 177 5.96 -2.89 -24.42
N GLY A 178 4.75 -2.68 -23.90
CA GLY A 178 3.93 -3.72 -23.28
C GLY A 178 4.24 -4.01 -21.81
N ALA A 179 5.35 -3.50 -21.26
CA ALA A 179 5.69 -3.61 -19.86
C ALA A 179 5.09 -2.48 -19.02
N LEU A 180 4.73 -2.78 -17.77
CA LEU A 180 4.36 -1.78 -16.77
C LEU A 180 5.58 -1.39 -15.93
N LEU A 181 5.84 -0.08 -15.83
CA LEU A 181 6.99 0.47 -15.13
C LEU A 181 6.54 1.51 -14.10
N VAL A 182 7.14 1.50 -12.90
CA VAL A 182 6.91 2.55 -11.91
C VAL A 182 8.01 3.60 -12.04
N ARG A 183 7.64 4.83 -12.44
CA ARG A 183 8.60 5.92 -12.70
C ARG A 183 8.05 7.26 -12.23
N GLN A 184 8.96 8.16 -11.87
CA GLN A 184 8.59 9.54 -11.54
C GLN A 184 8.48 10.38 -12.82
N LEU A 185 7.38 11.10 -12.99
CA LEU A 185 7.19 12.01 -14.12
C LEU A 185 8.04 13.27 -13.93
N ARG A 186 8.77 13.65 -14.97
CA ARG A 186 9.43 14.95 -15.11
C ARG A 186 9.14 15.55 -16.49
N TRP A 187 9.00 16.87 -16.57
CA TRP A 187 8.83 17.59 -17.82
C TRP A 187 10.12 18.33 -18.19
N VAL A 188 10.69 18.02 -19.35
CA VAL A 188 11.83 18.75 -19.91
C VAL A 188 11.36 19.58 -21.10
N LEU A 189 11.81 20.83 -21.16
CA LEU A 189 11.59 21.68 -22.32
C LEU A 189 12.64 21.35 -23.39
N GLU A 190 12.17 20.95 -24.57
CA GLU A 190 12.96 20.76 -25.77
C GLU A 190 12.73 21.98 -26.70
N GLY A 191 13.66 22.93 -26.66
CA GLY A 191 13.57 24.19 -27.40
C GLY A 191 12.45 25.11 -26.90
N ARG A 192 11.85 25.91 -27.79
CA ARG A 192 10.89 26.97 -27.41
C ARG A 192 9.48 26.48 -27.07
N ARG A 193 9.12 25.24 -27.43
CA ARG A 193 7.72 24.78 -27.34
C ARG A 193 7.49 23.28 -27.08
N LYS A 194 8.47 22.40 -27.30
CA LYS A 194 8.23 20.97 -27.13
C LYS A 194 8.46 20.59 -25.66
N LYS A 195 7.49 19.90 -25.06
CA LYS A 195 7.67 19.26 -23.77
C LYS A 195 7.94 17.78 -24.04
N LEU A 196 9.01 17.28 -23.44
CA LEU A 196 9.34 15.88 -23.41
C LEU A 196 9.05 15.37 -22.00
N ALA A 197 8.34 14.25 -21.91
CA ALA A 197 8.13 13.59 -20.64
C ALA A 197 9.32 12.68 -20.36
N VAL A 198 9.88 12.81 -19.18
CA VAL A 198 10.95 11.96 -18.68
C VAL A 198 10.35 11.04 -17.63
N ALA A 199 10.36 9.73 -17.90
CA ALA A 199 10.01 8.72 -16.92
C ALA A 199 11.27 8.38 -16.12
N ARG A 200 11.50 9.14 -15.06
CA ARG A 200 12.70 9.03 -14.24
C ARG A 200 12.69 7.74 -13.43
N SER A 201 13.80 7.01 -13.44
CA SER A 201 13.96 5.85 -12.55
C SER A 201 13.87 6.29 -11.09
N LEU A 202 13.10 5.56 -10.28
CA LEU A 202 13.16 5.74 -8.82
C LEU A 202 14.48 5.23 -8.25
N ALA A 203 15.13 4.27 -8.94
CA ALA A 203 16.47 3.80 -8.64
C ALA A 203 17.43 4.15 -9.81
N PRO A 204 17.99 5.37 -9.83
CA PRO A 204 18.86 5.83 -10.94
C PRO A 204 20.09 4.95 -11.17
N TRP A 205 20.52 4.20 -10.15
CA TRP A 205 21.66 3.29 -10.22
C TRP A 205 21.35 1.96 -10.92
N ARG A 206 20.07 1.61 -11.17
CA ARG A 206 19.67 0.37 -11.86
C ARG A 206 18.98 0.59 -13.20
N GLY A 207 18.44 1.78 -13.46
CA GLY A 207 17.67 2.04 -14.66
C GLY A 207 17.94 3.44 -15.22
N ALA A 208 18.10 3.52 -16.53
CA ALA A 208 18.16 4.79 -17.24
C ALA A 208 16.79 5.49 -17.21
N ASP A 209 16.83 6.82 -17.26
CA ASP A 209 15.64 7.64 -17.49
C ASP A 209 15.15 7.44 -18.93
N LEU A 210 13.83 7.31 -19.10
CA LEU A 210 13.23 7.20 -20.43
C LEU A 210 12.77 8.57 -20.90
N TYR A 211 13.23 8.98 -22.07
CA TYR A 211 12.92 10.26 -22.69
C TYR A 211 11.89 10.04 -23.78
N LEU A 212 10.63 10.40 -23.52
CA LEU A 212 9.51 10.11 -24.41
C LEU A 212 8.86 11.41 -24.90
N PRO A 213 8.70 11.61 -26.23
CA PRO A 213 7.84 12.66 -26.75
C PRO A 213 6.45 12.57 -26.13
N THR A 214 5.82 13.70 -25.80
CA THR A 214 4.51 13.72 -25.10
C THR A 214 3.45 12.83 -25.77
N GLY A 215 3.46 12.67 -27.09
CA GLY A 215 2.51 11.82 -27.83
C GLY A 215 2.76 10.31 -27.74
N GLN A 216 3.90 9.88 -27.19
CA GLN A 216 4.26 8.46 -26.97
C GLN A 216 4.15 8.06 -25.49
N VAL A 217 3.67 8.97 -24.64
CA VAL A 217 3.53 8.75 -23.20
C VAL A 217 2.23 8.02 -22.91
N ASP A 218 2.32 6.80 -22.42
CA ASP A 218 1.18 6.05 -21.88
C ASP A 218 1.31 5.94 -20.35
N ILE A 219 0.68 6.88 -19.64
CA ILE A 219 0.54 6.82 -18.18
C ILE A 219 -0.77 6.12 -17.86
N VAL A 220 -0.66 4.89 -17.34
CA VAL A 220 -1.78 4.09 -16.87
C VAL A 220 -2.43 4.72 -15.65
N GLY A 221 -1.61 5.29 -14.77
CA GLY A 221 -2.13 5.87 -13.53
C GLY A 221 -1.10 6.60 -12.69
N VAL A 222 -1.59 7.43 -11.77
CA VAL A 222 -0.80 8.16 -10.78
C VAL A 222 -0.92 7.43 -9.44
N ALA A 223 0.22 7.08 -8.84
CA ALA A 223 0.26 6.46 -7.52
C ALA A 223 -0.01 7.50 -6.43
N LEU A 224 -0.96 7.20 -5.56
CA LEU A 224 -1.34 8.06 -4.42
C LEU A 224 -0.56 7.67 -3.15
N GLY A 225 -0.16 6.42 -3.05
CA GLY A 225 0.60 5.88 -1.94
C GLY A 225 0.85 4.39 -2.16
N TYR A 226 1.60 3.80 -1.23
CA TYR A 226 1.84 2.36 -1.23
C TYR A 226 1.67 1.76 0.17
N CYS A 227 1.69 0.45 0.22
CA CYS A 227 1.53 -0.33 1.44
C CYS A 227 2.41 -1.57 1.37
N LYS A 228 3.24 -1.83 2.38
CA LYS A 228 3.98 -3.09 2.42
C LYS A 228 3.01 -4.24 2.74
N LEU A 229 3.26 -5.42 2.16
CA LEU A 229 2.42 -6.61 2.41
C LEU A 229 2.58 -7.18 3.82
N ASP A 230 3.65 -6.82 4.54
CA ASP A 230 3.84 -7.12 5.97
C ASP A 230 2.95 -6.27 6.91
N GLY A 231 2.13 -5.37 6.35
CA GLY A 231 1.21 -4.51 7.09
C GLY A 231 1.85 -3.23 7.63
N ALA A 232 3.16 -3.03 7.46
CA ALA A 232 3.81 -1.78 7.81
C ALA A 232 3.48 -0.72 6.74
N PHE A 233 2.81 0.36 7.17
CA PHE A 233 2.56 1.50 6.30
C PHE A 233 3.88 2.20 5.97
N SER A 234 3.95 2.78 4.77
CA SER A 234 4.98 3.76 4.46
C SER A 234 4.37 4.87 3.63
N THR A 235 4.93 6.05 3.85
CA THR A 235 4.44 7.40 3.58
C THR A 235 3.68 7.52 2.24
N PRO A 236 2.58 8.27 2.19
CA PRO A 236 1.94 8.57 0.91
C PRO A 236 2.90 9.33 -0.02
N PHE A 237 2.66 9.22 -1.34
CA PHE A 237 3.41 10.05 -2.28
C PHE A 237 2.90 11.48 -2.16
N ALA A 238 3.80 12.44 -1.90
CA ALA A 238 3.45 13.85 -1.96
C ALA A 238 2.89 14.16 -3.35
N GLY A 239 1.58 14.41 -3.43
CA GLY A 239 0.93 14.82 -4.66
C GLY A 239 1.43 16.21 -5.01
N GLY A 240 2.11 16.32 -6.16
CA GLY A 240 2.78 17.54 -6.60
C GLY A 240 1.95 18.81 -6.41
N GLY A 241 2.53 19.74 -5.66
CA GLY A 241 1.99 21.06 -5.37
C GLY A 241 3.06 21.98 -4.78
N GLY A 242 4.22 22.09 -5.47
CA GLY A 242 5.23 23.13 -5.23
C GLY A 242 6.01 23.03 -3.91
N GLY A 243 7.32 22.77 -4.02
CA GLY A 243 8.28 22.93 -2.92
C GLY A 243 8.49 21.67 -2.06
N GLU A 244 9.72 21.17 -2.09
CA GLU A 244 10.38 20.36 -1.05
C GLU A 244 9.48 19.50 -0.13
N ALA A 245 9.26 18.24 -0.50
CA ALA A 245 8.81 17.21 0.45
C ALA A 245 9.48 15.87 0.15
N TRP A 246 10.81 15.86 0.26
CA TRP A 246 11.62 14.64 0.45
C TRP A 246 12.62 14.91 1.57
N GLY A 247 12.11 15.18 2.77
CA GLY A 247 12.83 15.01 4.01
C GLY A 247 12.41 13.68 4.62
N HIS A 248 13.30 12.68 4.58
CA HIS A 248 13.09 11.44 5.30
C HIS A 248 13.08 11.74 6.80
N SER A 249 11.92 11.67 7.44
CA SER A 249 11.90 11.18 8.82
C SER A 249 11.61 9.69 8.73
N SER A 250 12.66 8.88 8.83
CA SER A 250 12.48 7.56 9.41
C SER A 250 11.76 7.79 10.74
N VAL A 251 10.49 7.38 10.85
CA VAL A 251 9.92 7.15 12.18
C VAL A 251 10.48 5.80 12.62
N GLU A 252 11.78 5.77 12.87
CA GLU A 252 12.36 4.79 13.77
C GLU A 252 12.00 5.27 15.17
N GLY A 253 11.06 4.55 15.80
CA GLY A 253 10.82 4.52 17.24
C GLY A 253 10.78 5.85 17.98
N GLY A 254 9.60 6.28 18.41
CA GLY A 254 9.53 7.29 19.47
C GLY A 254 8.13 7.85 19.63
N GLY A 255 7.51 7.54 20.77
CA GLY A 255 6.28 8.19 21.18
C GLY A 255 6.47 9.71 21.18
N SER A 256 5.52 10.41 20.59
CA SER A 256 5.27 11.80 20.92
C SER A 256 3.84 12.11 20.49
N THR A 257 2.94 12.11 21.47
CA THR A 257 1.74 12.95 21.42
C THR A 257 2.17 14.37 21.12
N CYS A 258 1.48 15.11 20.25
CA CYS A 258 1.21 16.53 20.46
C CYS A 258 0.14 17.06 19.48
N ALA A 259 -0.74 17.87 20.08
CA ALA A 259 -1.63 18.92 19.56
C ALA A 259 -1.98 18.98 18.07
#